data_AF-A7TT75-F1
#
_entry.id   AF-A7TT75-F1
#
_cell.length_a   1.000
_cell.length_b   1.000
_cell.length_c   1.000
_cell.angle_alpha   90.00
_cell.angle_beta   90.00
_cell.angle_gamma   90.00
#
_symmetry.space_group_name_H-M   'P 1'
#
loop_
_entity.id
_entity.type
_entity.pdbx_description
1 polymer ?
#
loop_
_entity_poly.entity_id
_entity_poly.type
_entity_poly.pdbx_seq_one_letter_code
_entity_poly.pdbx_strand_id
1 'polypeptide(L)' 'MVTIRSLKQVSYYLFIGLLLNISFKILYHYIIPWSLLWMVNCQGNECNELSWWQHFPLLEKFIWRLVDNLNL' A
#
# COMPACT_ATOMS: atom_id res chain seq x y z
N MET A 1 -38.29 18.29 4.89
CA MET A 1 -38.51 17.16 3.97
C MET A 1 -37.19 16.83 3.29
N VAL A 2 -36.63 15.65 3.54
CA VAL A 2 -35.44 15.18 2.81
C VAL A 2 -35.89 14.82 1.40
N THR A 3 -35.42 15.56 0.41
CA THR A 3 -35.80 15.32 -0.99
C THR A 3 -35.07 14.09 -1.51
N ILE A 4 -35.75 13.24 -2.28
CA ILE A 4 -35.22 11.98 -2.84
C ILE A 4 -33.86 12.19 -3.55
N ARG A 5 -33.65 13.38 -4.15
CA ARG A 5 -32.37 13.81 -4.75
C ARG A 5 -31.20 13.83 -3.76
N SER A 6 -31.40 14.42 -2.58
CA SER A 6 -30.35 14.52 -1.56
C SER A 6 -29.96 13.15 -1.01
N LEU A 7 -30.93 12.25 -0.86
CA LEU A 7 -30.69 10.88 -0.40
C LEU A 7 -29.85 10.07 -1.41
N LYS A 8 -30.14 10.21 -2.71
CA LYS A 8 -29.39 9.57 -3.79
C LYS A 8 -27.94 10.05 -3.89
N GLN A 9 -27.72 11.34 -3.61
CA GLN A 9 -26.39 11.95 -3.64
C GLN A 9 -25.55 11.52 -2.43
N VAL A 10 -26.14 11.50 -1.24
CA VAL A 10 -25.48 10.99 -0.02
C VAL A 10 -25.14 9.51 -0.17
N SER A 11 -26.06 8.69 -0.71
CA SER A 11 -25.77 7.27 -0.95
C SER A 11 -24.63 7.06 -1.95
N TYR A 12 -24.50 7.94 -2.95
CA TYR A 12 -23.42 7.86 -3.93
C TYR A 12 -22.05 8.20 -3.30
N TYR A 13 -21.98 9.23 -2.47
CA TYR A 13 -20.75 9.56 -1.74
C TYR A 13 -20.37 8.47 -0.74
N LEU A 14 -21.34 7.89 -0.03
CA LEU A 14 -21.10 6.75 0.85
C LEU A 14 -20.60 5.53 0.07
N PHE A 15 -21.15 5.27 -1.11
CA PHE A 15 -20.70 4.18 -1.97
C PHE A 15 -19.26 4.39 -2.48
N ILE A 16 -18.91 5.60 -2.90
CA ILE A 16 -17.52 5.94 -3.27
C ILE A 16 -16.59 5.79 -2.06
N GLY A 17 -17.01 6.28 -0.89
CA GLY A 17 -16.23 6.14 0.34
C GLY A 17 -15.97 4.68 0.71
N LEU A 18 -16.98 3.82 0.55
CA LEU A 18 -16.84 2.37 0.75
C LEU A 18 -15.89 1.75 -0.28
N LEU A 19 -16.01 2.11 -1.56
CA LEU A 19 -15.10 1.63 -2.60
C LEU A 19 -13.65 2.02 -2.30
N LEU A 20 -13.40 3.28 -1.96
CA LEU A 20 -12.07 3.74 -1.59
C LEU A 20 -11.55 2.99 -0.36
N ASN A 21 -12.35 2.83 0.69
CA ASN A 21 -11.96 2.11 1.91
C ASN A 21 -11.57 0.66 1.59
N ILE A 22 -12.38 -0.03 0.78
CA ILE A 22 -12.08 -1.40 0.33
C ILE A 22 -10.82 -1.43 -0.52
N SER A 23 -10.66 -0.50 -1.48
CA SER A 23 -9.44 -0.40 -2.30
C SER A 23 -8.20 -0.17 -1.45
N PHE A 24 -8.25 0.73 -0.47
CA PHE A 24 -7.16 0.98 0.47
C PHE A 24 -6.83 -0.27 1.28
N LYS A 25 -7.85 -0.98 1.78
CA LYS A 25 -7.64 -2.20 2.57
C LYS A 25 -7.03 -3.33 1.73
N ILE A 26 -7.44 -3.47 0.47
CA ILE A 26 -6.86 -4.45 -0.47
C ILE A 26 -5.43 -4.07 -0.85
N LEU A 27 -5.18 -2.80 -1.19
CA LEU A 27 -3.85 -2.27 -1.49
C LEU A 27 -2.90 -2.52 -0.32
N TYR A 28 -3.34 -2.20 0.90
CA TYR A 28 -2.55 -2.40 2.09
C TYR A 28 -2.28 -3.88 2.39
N HIS A 29 -3.30 -4.73 2.28
CA HIS A 29 -3.17 -6.13 2.67
C HIS A 29 -2.45 -6.99 1.63
N TYR A 30 -2.60 -6.70 0.33
CA TYR A 30 -2.06 -7.55 -0.73
C TYR A 30 -0.88 -6.92 -1.46
N ILE A 31 -0.95 -5.62 -1.78
CA ILE A 31 0.05 -4.98 -2.65
C ILE A 31 1.30 -4.61 -1.86
N ILE A 32 1.15 -4.17 -0.61
CA ILE A 32 2.30 -3.88 0.26
C ILE A 32 3.19 -5.11 0.46
N PRO A 33 2.71 -6.28 0.93
CA PRO A 33 3.59 -7.44 1.13
C PRO A 33 4.19 -7.94 -0.18
N TRP A 34 3.47 -7.86 -1.30
CA TRP A 34 4.02 -8.20 -2.62
C TRP A 34 5.13 -7.24 -3.06
N SER A 35 4.96 -5.95 -2.81
CA SER A 35 5.97 -4.95 -3.13
C SER A 35 7.21 -5.08 -2.25
N LEU A 36 7.03 -5.43 -0.97
CA LEU A 36 8.13 -5.74 -0.05
C LEU A 36 8.85 -7.01 -0.48
N LEU A 37 8.12 -8.09 -0.80
CA LEU A 37 8.70 -9.31 -1.35
C LEU A 37 9.51 -9.02 -2.60
N TRP A 38 8.99 -8.20 -3.52
CA TRP A 38 9.72 -7.78 -4.72
C TRP A 38 10.95 -6.92 -4.41
N MET A 39 10.87 -6.03 -3.42
CA MET A 39 12.00 -5.22 -2.96
C MET A 39 13.10 -6.07 -2.31
N VAL A 40 12.73 -7.12 -1.60
CA VAL A 40 13.65 -8.04 -0.91
C VAL A 40 14.10 -9.18 -1.84
N ASN A 41 13.43 -9.40 -2.98
CA ASN A 41 13.80 -10.45 -3.92
C ASN A 41 15.13 -10.10 -4.61
N CYS A 42 16.14 -10.94 -4.42
CA CYS A 42 17.43 -10.78 -5.08
C CYS A 42 17.28 -11.00 -6.59
N GLN A 43 17.79 -10.06 -7.37
CA GLN A 43 17.84 -10.19 -8.83
C GLN A 43 19.09 -11.00 -9.21
N GLY A 44 18.93 -12.32 -9.35
CA GLY A 44 20.01 -13.22 -9.75
C GLY A 44 20.62 -13.99 -8.58
N ASN A 45 21.26 -15.11 -8.91
CA ASN A 45 21.73 -16.17 -8.00
C ASN A 45 22.83 -15.74 -7.00
N GLU A 46 23.13 -14.44 -6.92
CA GLU A 46 24.12 -13.83 -6.05
C GLU A 46 23.43 -12.79 -5.17
N CYS A 47 22.83 -13.26 -4.07
CA CYS A 47 22.52 -12.38 -2.94
C CYS A 47 23.84 -12.00 -2.25
N ASN A 48 24.66 -11.15 -2.91
CA ASN A 48 25.82 -10.54 -2.29
C ASN A 48 25.32 -9.42 -1.36
N GLU A 49 24.74 -9.83 -0.22
CA GLU A 49 24.49 -9.09 1.02
C GLU A 49 23.62 -7.80 0.96
N LEU A 50 23.38 -7.23 -0.22
CA LEU A 50 22.75 -5.92 -0.39
C LEU A 50 21.62 -5.98 -1.43
N SER A 51 20.41 -5.63 -1.01
CA SER A 51 19.27 -5.41 -1.89
C SER A 51 19.53 -4.21 -2.83
N TRP A 52 18.94 -4.21 -4.03
CA TRP A 52 19.14 -3.15 -5.02
C TRP A 52 18.82 -1.74 -4.48
N TRP A 53 17.86 -1.63 -3.58
CA TRP A 53 17.46 -0.37 -2.96
C TRP A 53 18.40 0.11 -1.84
N GLN A 54 19.27 -0.75 -1.30
CA GLN A 54 20.29 -0.37 -0.30
C GLN A 54 21.45 0.43 -0.91
N HIS A 55 21.55 0.50 -2.24
CA HIS A 55 22.48 1.42 -2.91
C HIS A 55 22.08 2.89 -2.76
N PHE A 56 20.84 3.18 -2.37
CA PHE A 56 20.33 4.54 -2.22
C PHE A 56 19.99 4.82 -0.75
N PRO A 57 20.79 5.64 -0.02
CA PRO A 57 20.62 5.83 1.42
C PRO A 57 19.31 6.52 1.82
N LEU A 58 18.70 7.29 0.91
CA LEU A 58 17.35 7.86 1.13
C LEU A 58 16.26 6.79 1.00
N LEU A 59 16.43 5.87 0.04
CA LEU A 59 15.47 4.82 -0.24
C LEU A 59 15.53 3.75 0.85
N GLU A 60 16.72 3.42 1.33
CA GLU A 60 16.95 2.54 2.48
C GLU A 60 16.21 3.01 3.73
N LYS A 61 16.36 4.28 4.13
CA LYS A 61 15.64 4.83 5.29
C LYS A 61 14.12 4.80 5.11
N PHE A 62 13.64 4.97 3.89
CA PHE A 62 12.21 4.96 3.60
C PHE A 62 11.63 3.54 3.69
N ILE A 63 12.34 2.56 3.13
CA ILE A 63 11.93 1.15 3.14
C ILE A 63 12.00 0.57 4.55
N TRP A 64 13.05 0.84 5.31
CA TRP A 64 13.12 0.41 6.72
C TRP A 64 12.00 1.00 7.57
N ARG A 65 11.65 2.29 7.39
CA ARG A 65 10.49 2.88 8.05
C ARG A 65 9.17 2.23 7.64
N LEU A 66 9.04 1.82 6.37
CA LEU A 66 7.87 1.08 5.92
C LEU A 66 7.80 -0.28 6.61
N VAL A 67 8.90 -1.04 6.64
CA VAL A 67 8.97 -2.34 7.33
C VAL A 67 8.64 -2.19 8.82
N ASP A 68 9.24 -1.23 9.53
CA ASP A 68 8.98 -0.98 10.95
C ASP A 68 7.52 -0.59 11.22
N ASN A 69 6.92 0.25 10.37
CA ASN A 69 5.51 0.66 10.51
C ASN A 69 4.53 -0.46 10.15
N LEU A 70 4.96 -1.41 9.32
CA LEU A 70 4.17 -2.56 8.88
C LEU A 70 4.30 -3.75 9.82
N ASN A 71 5.08 -3.64 10.92
CA ASN A 71 5.33 -4.68 11.92
C ASN A 71 4.15 -5.65 12.11
N LEU A 72 4.33 -6.80 11.47
CA LEU A 72 3.72 -8.09 11.74
C LEU A 72 4.26 -8.62 13.09
#